data_AF-A0A9W8J2D0-F1
#
_entry.id   AF-A0A9W8J2D0-F1
#
_cell.length_a   1.000
_cell.length_b   1.000
_cell.length_c   1.000
_cell.angle_alpha   90.00
_cell.angle_beta   90.00
_cell.angle_gamma   90.00
#
_symmetry.space_group_name_H-M   'P 1'
#
loop_
_entity.id
_entity.type
_entity.pdbx_description
1 polymer ?
#
loop_
_entity_poly.entity_id
_entity_poly.type
_entity_poly.pdbx_seq_one_letter_code
_entity_poly.pdbx_strand_id
1 'polypeptide(L)'
;MALTYLREIPPHYDSIHLIEWISILRIATMWGFKDIRKLAIERMENMPDGCCYMTSLDYLIHGGECQVREWFKHGCVAIIELEEPIDVGRAESMGLEIAVRLCKLREERLRRGRSFCTKSAVEGEFKTELDIASKDAQEVEITILNNYTSKDQDIRN
;
A
#
# COMPACT_ATOMS: atom_id res chain seq x y z
N MET A 1 -27.98 4.51 37.96
CA MET A 1 -27.96 3.48 36.89
C MET A 1 -27.09 4.05 35.77
N ALA A 2 -25.77 3.97 35.94
CA ALA A 2 -24.79 4.57 35.03
C ALA A 2 -24.43 3.53 33.97
N LEU A 3 -24.69 3.84 32.71
CA LEU A 3 -24.20 3.07 31.57
C LEU A 3 -22.69 3.30 31.47
N THR A 4 -21.92 2.58 32.27
CA THR A 4 -20.49 2.38 32.03
C THR A 4 -20.35 1.47 30.82
N TYR A 5 -20.51 2.03 29.62
CA TYR A 5 -20.01 1.44 28.39
C TYR A 5 -18.48 1.47 28.50
N LEU A 6 -17.95 0.53 29.28
CA LEU A 6 -16.54 0.20 29.32
C LEU A 6 -16.19 -0.26 27.91
N ARG A 7 -15.54 0.63 27.17
CA ARG A 7 -14.23 0.49 26.52
C ARG A 7 -13.54 -0.90 26.60
N GLU A 8 -14.27 -1.98 26.44
CA GLU A 8 -13.72 -3.30 26.15
C GLU A 8 -13.86 -3.52 24.66
N ILE A 9 -12.80 -3.09 23.99
CA ILE A 9 -12.44 -3.55 22.67
C ILE A 9 -12.53 -5.10 22.69
N PRO A 10 -13.28 -5.75 21.77
CA PRO A 10 -13.52 -7.20 21.82
C PRO A 10 -12.21 -8.01 21.92
N PRO A 11 -12.13 -9.04 22.79
CA PRO A 11 -10.87 -9.67 23.19
C PRO A 11 -10.32 -10.73 22.21
N HIS A 12 -10.74 -10.74 20.94
CA HIS A 12 -10.22 -11.71 19.96
C HIS A 12 -9.77 -11.04 18.67
N TYR A 13 -8.57 -10.45 18.74
CA TYR A 13 -7.78 -10.02 17.57
C TYR A 13 -7.02 -11.17 16.91
N ASP A 14 -6.98 -12.34 17.55
CA ASP A 14 -6.17 -13.49 17.11
C ASP A 14 -6.71 -14.17 15.84
N SER A 15 -7.88 -13.76 15.37
CA SER A 15 -8.56 -14.31 14.19
C SER A 15 -8.79 -13.28 13.09
N ILE A 16 -8.13 -12.11 13.14
CA ILE A 16 -8.26 -11.15 12.04
C ILE A 16 -7.47 -11.68 10.83
N HIS A 17 -8.20 -12.03 9.77
CA HIS A 17 -7.62 -12.57 8.53
C HIS A 17 -7.00 -11.44 7.70
N LEU A 18 -6.09 -11.76 6.77
CA LEU A 18 -5.41 -10.78 5.88
C LEU A 18 -6.37 -9.77 5.24
N ILE A 19 -7.53 -10.26 4.77
CA ILE A 19 -8.55 -9.44 4.09
C ILE A 19 -9.05 -8.34 5.03
N GLU A 20 -9.25 -8.65 6.30
CA GLU A 20 -9.73 -7.71 7.30
C GLU A 20 -8.65 -6.70 7.65
N TRP A 21 -7.38 -7.12 7.74
CA TRP A 21 -6.25 -6.20 7.91
C TRP A 21 -6.07 -5.26 6.70
N ILE A 22 -6.28 -5.76 5.48
CA ILE A 22 -6.30 -4.93 4.27
C ILE A 22 -7.44 -3.91 4.35
N SER A 23 -8.65 -4.31 4.75
CA SER A 23 -9.76 -3.39 4.95
C SER A 23 -9.45 -2.32 6.02
N ILE A 24 -8.85 -2.71 7.14
CA ILE A 24 -8.42 -1.78 8.20
C ILE A 24 -7.38 -0.80 7.65
N LEU A 25 -6.38 -1.29 6.91
CA LEU A 25 -5.34 -0.45 6.32
C LEU A 25 -5.91 0.54 5.29
N ARG A 26 -6.83 0.09 4.44
CA ARG A 26 -7.53 0.95 3.47
C ARG A 26 -8.29 2.07 4.16
N ILE A 27 -9.06 1.75 5.19
CA ILE A 27 -9.82 2.74 5.97
C ILE A 27 -8.84 3.68 6.69
N ALA A 28 -7.81 3.16 7.34
CA ALA A 28 -6.82 3.99 8.02
C ALA A 28 -6.09 4.95 7.06
N THR A 29 -5.82 4.51 5.83
CA THR A 29 -5.22 5.35 4.79
C THR A 29 -6.21 6.42 4.32
N MET A 30 -7.47 6.04 4.06
CA MET A 30 -8.51 6.97 3.61
C MET A 30 -8.79 8.09 4.63
N TRP A 31 -8.77 7.78 5.92
CA TRP A 31 -9.04 8.74 6.99
C TRP A 31 -7.78 9.38 7.60
N GLY A 32 -6.59 8.96 7.17
CA GLY A 32 -5.32 9.50 7.68
C GLY A 32 -4.96 9.03 9.11
N PHE A 33 -5.48 7.90 9.58
CA PHE A 33 -5.18 7.34 10.90
C PHE A 33 -3.79 6.66 10.92
N LYS A 34 -2.76 7.48 11.16
CA LYS A 34 -1.34 7.05 11.12
C LYS A 34 -1.02 5.90 12.08
N ASP A 35 -1.51 5.93 13.30
CA ASP A 35 -1.23 4.89 14.31
C ASP A 35 -1.85 3.54 13.93
N ILE A 36 -3.09 3.56 13.46
CA ILE A 36 -3.81 2.36 13.02
C ILE A 36 -3.14 1.80 11.75
N ARG A 37 -2.74 2.67 10.82
CA ARG A 37 -2.00 2.29 9.62
C ARG A 37 -0.70 1.59 9.96
N LYS A 38 0.10 2.17 10.87
CA LYS A 38 1.36 1.57 11.33
C LYS A 38 1.13 0.22 11.99
N LEU A 39 0.14 0.12 12.88
CA LEU A 39 -0.23 -1.13 13.54
C LEU A 39 -0.64 -2.20 12.52
N ALA A 40 -1.44 -1.85 11.51
CA ALA A 40 -1.87 -2.79 10.48
C ALA A 40 -0.70 -3.34 9.67
N ILE A 41 0.24 -2.48 9.25
CA ILE A 41 1.45 -2.89 8.52
C ILE A 41 2.30 -3.82 9.38
N GLU A 42 2.60 -3.45 10.63
CA GLU A 42 3.38 -4.28 11.55
C GLU A 42 2.73 -5.65 11.80
N ARG A 43 1.41 -5.70 11.91
CA ARG A 43 0.69 -6.97 12.12
C ARG A 43 0.70 -7.86 10.89
N MET A 44 0.59 -7.28 9.70
CA MET A 44 0.65 -8.03 8.43
C MET A 44 2.05 -8.55 8.12
N GLU A 45 3.10 -7.77 8.41
CA GLU A 45 4.49 -8.20 8.20
C GLU A 45 4.95 -9.28 9.19
N ASN A 46 4.39 -9.30 10.41
CA ASN A 46 4.72 -10.30 11.44
C ASN A 46 3.79 -11.52 11.44
N MET A 47 2.87 -11.63 10.48
CA MET A 47 1.92 -12.75 10.43
C MET A 47 2.64 -14.02 9.93
N PRO A 48 2.41 -15.20 10.55
CA PRO A 48 3.08 -16.43 10.12
C PRO A 48 2.74 -16.81 8.68
N ASP A 49 3.75 -17.20 7.90
CA ASP A 49 3.70 -17.54 6.46
C ASP A 49 2.64 -18.60 6.07
N GLY A 50 2.05 -19.30 7.04
CA GLY A 50 1.02 -20.32 6.83
C GLY A 50 -0.43 -19.86 6.94
N CYS A 51 -0.70 -18.66 7.45
CA CYS A 51 -2.06 -18.19 7.70
C CYS A 51 -2.59 -17.21 6.64
N CYS A 52 -1.70 -16.54 5.89
CA CYS A 52 -2.08 -15.46 4.98
C CYS A 52 -1.05 -15.34 3.84
N TYR A 53 -1.42 -15.80 2.64
CA TYR A 53 -0.58 -15.70 1.45
C TYR A 53 -1.06 -14.53 0.58
N MET A 54 -0.27 -13.45 0.50
CA MET A 54 -0.44 -12.42 -0.53
C MET A 54 0.35 -12.81 -1.77
N THR A 55 -0.31 -12.81 -2.94
CA THR A 55 0.39 -12.99 -4.20
C THR A 55 1.20 -11.73 -4.55
N SER A 56 2.18 -11.85 -5.46
CA SER A 56 2.92 -10.70 -6.00
C SER A 56 2.00 -9.61 -6.58
N LEU A 57 0.84 -10.02 -7.12
CA LEU A 57 -0.17 -9.10 -7.64
C LEU A 57 -0.90 -8.37 -6.51
N ASP A 58 -1.24 -9.07 -5.42
CA ASP A 58 -1.91 -8.45 -4.26
C ASP A 58 -0.99 -7.42 -3.60
N TYR A 59 0.32 -7.70 -3.50
CA TYR A 59 1.30 -6.74 -3.00
C TYR A 59 1.38 -5.48 -3.89
N LEU A 60 1.32 -5.66 -5.21
CA LEU A 60 1.32 -4.53 -6.13
C LEU A 60 0.05 -3.67 -5.98
N ILE A 61 -1.12 -4.32 -6.01
CA ILE A 61 -2.43 -3.64 -5.95
C ILE A 61 -2.58 -2.95 -4.58
N HIS A 62 -2.46 -3.69 -3.48
CA HIS A 62 -2.65 -3.13 -2.15
C HIS A 62 -1.52 -2.17 -1.75
N GLY A 63 -0.29 -2.39 -2.23
CA GLY A 63 0.79 -1.43 -2.07
C GLY A 63 0.49 -0.08 -2.71
N GLY A 64 -0.11 -0.09 -3.91
CA GLY A 64 -0.57 1.12 -4.58
C GLY A 64 -1.78 1.77 -3.90
N GLU A 65 -2.81 0.98 -3.59
CA GLU A 65 -4.04 1.48 -2.96
C GLU A 65 -3.80 2.04 -1.55
N CYS A 66 -3.00 1.37 -0.75
CA CYS A 66 -2.71 1.74 0.65
C CYS A 66 -1.46 2.63 0.78
N GLN A 67 -0.86 3.03 -0.35
CA GLN A 67 0.35 3.85 -0.41
C GLN A 67 1.50 3.26 0.44
N VAL A 68 1.63 1.93 0.45
CA VAL A 68 2.71 1.24 1.15
C VAL A 68 3.85 1.00 0.17
N ARG A 69 4.83 1.90 0.21
CA ARG A 69 5.98 1.93 -0.70
C ARG A 69 6.68 0.57 -0.85
N GLU A 70 6.99 -0.09 0.27
CA GLU A 70 7.73 -1.35 0.25
C GLU A 70 6.92 -2.49 -0.37
N TRP A 71 5.60 -2.51 -0.17
CA TRP A 71 4.72 -3.51 -0.78
C TRP A 71 4.59 -3.31 -2.28
N PHE A 72 4.38 -2.07 -2.72
CA PHE A 72 4.32 -1.74 -4.14
C PHE A 72 5.62 -2.15 -4.84
N LYS A 73 6.76 -1.76 -4.25
CA LYS A 73 8.09 -2.14 -4.74
C LYS A 73 8.28 -3.66 -4.77
N HIS A 74 7.89 -4.36 -3.70
CA HIS A 74 7.98 -5.81 -3.61
C HIS A 74 7.16 -6.49 -4.72
N GLY A 75 5.90 -6.06 -4.92
CA GLY A 75 5.03 -6.54 -5.98
C GLY A 75 5.62 -6.34 -7.37
N CYS A 76 6.14 -5.13 -7.67
CA CYS A 76 6.80 -4.85 -8.94
C CYS A 76 8.00 -5.78 -9.18
N VAL A 77 8.90 -5.90 -8.19
CA VAL A 77 10.10 -6.74 -8.31
C VAL A 77 9.72 -8.20 -8.53
N ALA A 78 8.80 -8.72 -7.72
CA ALA A 78 8.35 -10.11 -7.83
C ALA A 78 7.70 -10.39 -9.18
N ILE A 79 6.84 -9.49 -9.68
CA ILE A 79 6.21 -9.62 -11.01
C ILE A 79 7.25 -9.56 -12.12
N ILE A 80 8.26 -8.70 -12.04
CA ILE A 80 9.33 -8.68 -13.06
C ILE A 80 10.11 -9.98 -13.00
N GLU A 81 10.32 -10.54 -11.82
CA GLU A 81 11.14 -11.72 -11.62
C GLU A 81 10.49 -13.03 -12.10
N LEU A 82 9.15 -13.11 -12.14
CA LEU A 82 8.42 -14.28 -12.64
C LEU A 82 8.93 -14.75 -14.01
N GLU A 83 9.03 -16.06 -14.22
CA GLU A 83 9.34 -16.63 -15.54
C GLU A 83 8.12 -16.58 -16.47
N GLU A 84 6.92 -16.73 -15.91
CA GLU A 84 5.68 -16.72 -16.67
C GLU A 84 5.36 -15.35 -17.27
N PRO A 85 4.77 -15.29 -18.49
CA PRO A 85 4.23 -14.07 -19.04
C PRO A 85 3.13 -13.47 -18.17
N ILE A 86 2.97 -12.14 -18.21
CA ILE A 86 1.84 -11.47 -17.57
C ILE A 86 0.60 -11.78 -18.40
N ASP A 87 -0.34 -12.51 -17.80
CA ASP A 87 -1.65 -12.76 -18.41
C ASP A 87 -2.48 -11.47 -18.49
N VAL A 88 -3.40 -11.42 -19.46
CA VAL A 88 -4.28 -10.27 -19.71
C VAL A 88 -5.08 -9.91 -18.46
N GLY A 89 -5.62 -10.90 -17.73
CA GLY A 89 -6.41 -10.63 -16.53
C GLY A 89 -5.58 -10.00 -15.40
N ARG A 90 -4.29 -10.37 -15.29
CA ARG A 90 -3.37 -9.72 -14.35
C ARG A 90 -3.04 -8.29 -14.80
N ALA A 91 -2.82 -8.08 -16.09
CA ALA A 91 -2.55 -6.76 -16.66
C ALA A 91 -3.73 -5.80 -16.46
N GLU A 92 -4.97 -6.28 -16.63
CA GLU A 92 -6.18 -5.51 -16.35
C GLU A 92 -6.29 -5.14 -14.86
N SER A 93 -6.00 -6.08 -13.97
CA SER A 93 -6.12 -5.88 -12.51
C SER A 93 -5.14 -4.84 -11.96
N MET A 94 -3.91 -4.77 -12.50
CA MET A 94 -2.91 -3.77 -12.08
C MET A 94 -3.03 -2.43 -12.79
N GLY A 95 -3.88 -2.33 -13.82
CA GLY A 95 -3.96 -1.17 -14.70
C GLY A 95 -2.96 -1.20 -15.85
N LEU A 96 -3.41 -0.78 -17.03
CA LEU A 96 -2.66 -0.88 -18.28
C LEU A 96 -1.29 -0.16 -18.23
N GLU A 97 -1.24 1.01 -17.60
CA GLU A 97 0.00 1.79 -17.50
C GLU A 97 1.09 1.06 -16.71
N ILE A 98 0.73 0.52 -15.53
CA ILE A 98 1.64 -0.25 -14.69
C ILE A 98 2.06 -1.53 -15.41
N ALA A 99 1.12 -2.24 -16.06
CA ALA A 99 1.40 -3.45 -16.81
C ALA A 99 2.42 -3.20 -17.94
N VAL A 100 2.22 -2.15 -18.75
CA VAL A 100 3.15 -1.80 -19.84
C VAL A 100 4.55 -1.48 -19.32
N ARG A 101 4.65 -0.73 -18.21
CA ARG A 101 5.95 -0.39 -17.60
C ARG A 101 6.65 -1.62 -17.03
N LEU A 102 5.92 -2.54 -16.40
CA LEU A 102 6.47 -3.81 -15.93
C LEU A 102 6.92 -4.71 -17.09
N CYS A 103 6.16 -4.78 -18.19
CA CYS A 103 6.56 -5.49 -19.40
C CYS A 103 7.87 -4.94 -19.98
N LYS A 104 7.98 -3.61 -20.10
CA LYS A 104 9.21 -2.94 -20.54
C LYS A 104 10.42 -3.31 -19.66
N LEU A 105 10.26 -3.30 -18.33
CA LEU A 105 11.33 -3.69 -17.41
C LEU A 105 11.69 -5.19 -17.52
N ARG A 106 10.70 -6.06 -17.75
CA ARG A 106 10.94 -7.50 -18.01
C ARG A 106 11.72 -7.71 -19.29
N GLU A 107 11.37 -7.03 -20.38
CA GLU A 107 12.12 -7.10 -21.65
C GLU A 107 13.56 -6.62 -21.46
N GLU A 108 13.74 -5.52 -20.73
CA GLU A 108 15.07 -5.00 -20.43
C GLU A 108 15.91 -5.98 -19.61
N ARG A 109 15.31 -6.62 -18.60
CA ARG A 109 15.93 -7.70 -17.84
C ARG A 109 16.37 -8.84 -18.74
N LEU A 110 15.48 -9.34 -19.61
CA LEU A 110 15.77 -10.44 -20.52
C LEU A 110 16.89 -10.07 -21.50
N ARG A 111 16.92 -8.83 -21.99
CA ARG A 111 17.96 -8.32 -22.91
C ARG A 111 19.32 -8.13 -22.25
N ARG A 112 19.36 -7.66 -21.00
CA ARG A 112 20.59 -7.31 -20.27
C ARG A 112 21.12 -8.47 -19.40
N GLY A 113 20.30 -9.48 -19.14
CA GLY A 113 20.64 -10.65 -18.35
C GLY A 113 21.12 -10.28 -16.94
N ARG A 114 22.26 -10.86 -16.54
CA ARG A 114 22.85 -10.71 -15.18
C ARG A 114 23.26 -9.29 -14.79
N SER A 115 23.35 -8.36 -15.75
CA SER A 115 23.68 -6.96 -15.46
C SER A 115 22.47 -6.12 -15.05
N PHE A 116 21.26 -6.66 -15.14
CA PHE A 116 20.04 -5.96 -14.77
C PHE A 116 19.75 -6.10 -13.27
N CYS A 117 19.69 -4.97 -12.57
CA CYS A 117 19.22 -4.93 -11.18
C CYS A 117 17.74 -4.53 -11.17
N THR A 118 16.86 -5.49 -10.87
CA THR A 118 15.40 -5.28 -10.81
C THR A 118 15.03 -4.18 -9.83
N LYS A 119 15.64 -4.18 -8.64
CA LYS A 119 15.33 -3.23 -7.57
C LYS A 119 15.57 -1.78 -8.00
N SER A 120 16.75 -1.49 -8.56
CA SER A 120 17.07 -0.13 -9.01
C SER A 120 16.26 0.29 -10.23
N ALA A 121 15.90 -0.66 -11.10
CA ALA A 121 15.10 -0.37 -12.28
C ALA A 121 13.65 -0.01 -11.90
N VAL A 122 13.06 -0.73 -10.93
CA VAL A 122 11.75 -0.39 -10.36
C VAL A 122 11.78 0.97 -9.67
N GLU A 123 12.81 1.25 -8.87
CA GLU A 123 12.97 2.56 -8.20
C GLU A 123 13.11 3.72 -9.19
N GLY A 124 13.79 3.49 -10.33
CA GLY A 124 13.94 4.49 -11.37
C GLY A 124 12.64 4.73 -12.16
N GLU A 125 11.98 3.65 -12.59
CA GLU A 125 10.77 3.74 -13.41
C GLU A 125 9.57 4.26 -12.58
N PHE A 126 9.38 3.79 -11.34
CA PHE A 126 8.25 4.13 -10.47
C PHE A 126 8.58 5.17 -9.39
N LYS A 127 9.57 6.04 -9.67
CA LYS A 127 10.04 7.02 -8.68
C LYS A 127 8.92 7.89 -8.14
N THR A 128 8.05 8.41 -9.00
CA THR A 128 6.96 9.30 -8.61
C THR A 128 5.98 8.63 -7.66
N GLU A 129 5.57 7.40 -7.97
CA GLU A 129 4.63 6.61 -7.18
C GLU A 129 5.24 6.23 -5.83
N LEU A 130 6.51 5.85 -5.83
CA LEU A 130 7.26 5.51 -4.62
C LEU A 130 7.55 6.73 -3.74
N ASP A 131 7.64 7.93 -4.33
CA ASP A 131 7.82 9.20 -3.60
C ASP A 131 6.48 9.66 -2.99
N ILE A 132 5.35 9.50 -3.69
CA ILE A 132 4.01 9.78 -3.14
C ILE A 132 3.75 8.88 -1.93
N ALA A 133 4.00 7.57 -2.07
CA ALA A 133 3.85 6.60 -0.98
C ALA A 133 4.76 6.89 0.24
N SER A 134 5.84 7.65 0.05
CA SER A 134 6.74 8.06 1.13
C SER A 134 6.30 9.36 1.83
N LYS A 135 5.46 10.19 1.19
CA LYS A 135 5.05 11.51 1.69
C LYS A 135 3.85 11.48 2.64
N ASP A 136 3.06 10.41 2.63
CA ASP A 136 1.94 10.21 3.58
C ASP A 136 2.38 10.11 5.05
N ALA A 137 3.70 10.02 5.31
CA ALA A 137 4.23 10.22 6.66
C ALA A 137 3.97 11.64 7.20
N GLN A 138 3.83 12.68 6.36
CA GLN A 138 3.94 14.08 6.83
C GLN A 138 2.80 15.05 6.41
N GLU A 139 2.05 14.88 5.33
CA GLU A 139 1.26 16.02 4.78
C GLU A 139 -0.27 16.08 5.07
N VAL A 140 -0.89 15.08 5.69
CA VAL A 140 -2.36 15.13 5.93
C VAL A 140 -2.76 16.18 6.98
N GLU A 141 -1.85 16.57 7.87
CA GLU A 141 -2.16 17.48 8.98
C GLU A 141 -2.24 18.96 8.54
N ILE A 142 -1.45 19.37 7.54
CA ILE A 142 -1.39 20.77 7.09
C ILE A 142 -2.65 21.15 6.29
N THR A 143 -3.17 20.25 5.46
CA THR A 143 -4.34 20.53 4.62
C THR A 143 -5.64 20.59 5.43
N ILE A 144 -5.77 19.78 6.48
CA ILE A 144 -6.97 19.77 7.33
C ILE A 144 -6.97 21.00 8.25
N LEU A 145 -5.83 21.37 8.85
CA LEU A 145 -5.76 22.55 9.72
C LEU A 145 -6.02 23.85 8.96
N ASN A 146 -5.46 24.02 7.76
CA ASN A 146 -5.66 25.24 6.97
C ASN A 146 -7.13 25.43 6.54
N ASN A 147 -7.85 24.33 6.26
CA ASN A 147 -9.27 24.37 5.91
C ASN A 147 -10.18 24.60 7.12
N TYR A 148 -9.76 24.22 8.33
CA TYR A 148 -10.50 24.52 9.56
C TYR A 148 -10.28 25.98 10.01
N THR A 149 -9.06 26.49 9.98
CA THR A 149 -8.77 27.88 10.37
C THR A 149 -9.38 28.90 9.42
N SER A 150 -9.49 28.58 8.13
CA SER A 150 -10.13 29.48 7.15
C SER A 150 -11.65 29.55 7.32
N LYS A 151 -12.31 28.49 7.83
CA LYS A 151 -13.77 28.48 8.03
C LYS A 151 -14.19 29.19 9.31
N ASP A 152 -13.34 29.22 10.34
CA ASP A 152 -13.65 29.93 11.60
C ASP A 152 -13.46 31.46 11.51
N GLN A 153 -12.72 31.95 10.51
CA GLN A 153 -12.60 33.40 10.25
C GLN A 153 -13.82 33.99 9.52
N ASP A 154 -14.57 33.19 8.77
CA ASP A 154 -15.81 33.63 8.11
C ASP A 154 -17.04 33.61 9.02
N ILE A 155 -16.94 33.06 10.24
CA ILE A 155 -18.07 33.00 11.20
C ILE A 155 -18.02 34.17 12.21
N ARG A 156 -17.00 35.04 12.16
CA ARG A 156 -16.83 36.18 13.10
C ARG A 156 -16.88 37.57 12.47
N ASN A 157 -17.29 37.73 11.22
CA ASN A 157 -17.53 39.03 10.59
C ASN A 157 -19.01 39.25 10.27
#